data_AF-A0A2M7CGG9-F1
#
_entry.id   AF-A0A2M7CGG9-F1
#
_cell.length_a   1.000
_cell.length_b   1.000
_cell.length_c   1.000
_cell.angle_alpha   90.00
_cell.angle_beta   90.00
_cell.angle_gamma   90.00
#
_symmetry.space_group_name_H-M   'P 1'
#
loop_
_entity.id
_entity.type
_entity.pdbx_description
1 polymer ?
#
loop_
_entity_poly.entity_id
_entity_poly.type
_entity_poly.pdbx_seq_one_letter_code
_entity_poly.pdbx_strand_id
1 'polypeptide(L)' 'MHSRSTYTSRPILRPLEVFKLLPGKNCKECGEPTCMAFALKLVNDELELKKCLLLFTKEFETNRLKIMKGAGLNG' A
#
# COMPACT_ATOMS: atom_id res chain seq x y z
N MET A 1 -1.01 -28.53 4.43
CA MET A 1 0.31 -28.44 3.76
C MET A 1 0.37 -27.10 3.06
N HIS A 2 1.25 -26.21 3.50
CA HIS A 2 1.40 -24.86 2.96
C HIS A 2 1.83 -24.94 1.50
N SER A 3 0.97 -24.48 0.59
CA SER A 3 1.26 -24.41 -0.84
C SER A 3 2.43 -23.45 -1.07
N ARG A 4 3.60 -24.05 -1.27
CA ARG A 4 4.83 -23.40 -1.73
C ARG A 4 4.74 -23.38 -3.26
N SER A 5 4.34 -22.23 -3.81
CA SER A 5 4.47 -21.97 -5.24
C SER A 5 5.78 -21.23 -5.50
N THR A 6 6.45 -21.66 -6.56
CA THR A 6 7.82 -21.41 -6.97
C THR A 6 7.97 -20.10 -7.75
N TYR A 7 8.97 -19.27 -7.41
CA TYR A 7 9.88 -18.46 -8.29
C TYR A 7 9.36 -18.16 -9.73
N THR A 8 9.11 -16.95 -10.25
CA THR A 8 9.70 -15.60 -10.13
C THR A 8 8.65 -14.49 -10.34
N SER A 9 7.92 -14.10 -9.29
CA SER A 9 6.85 -13.10 -9.43
C SER A 9 7.27 -11.80 -8.74
N ARG A 10 7.19 -10.65 -9.45
CA ARG A 10 7.31 -9.32 -8.82
C ARG A 10 6.47 -9.34 -7.52
N PRO A 11 7.02 -8.93 -6.37
CA PRO A 11 6.31 -9.09 -5.11
C PRO A 11 5.13 -8.13 -5.08
N ILE A 12 3.96 -8.58 -5.54
CA ILE A 12 2.69 -7.88 -5.39
C ILE A 12 2.41 -7.78 -3.88
N LEU A 13 2.44 -6.56 -3.36
CA LEU A 13 2.14 -6.32 -1.95
C LEU A 13 0.69 -6.66 -1.66
N ARG A 14 0.48 -7.52 -0.66
CA ARG A 14 -0.85 -7.79 -0.12
C ARG A 14 -1.33 -6.59 0.70
N PRO A 15 -2.66 -6.40 0.89
CA PRO A 15 -3.20 -5.27 1.67
C PRO A 15 -2.51 -5.08 3.03
N LEU A 16 -2.23 -6.19 3.73
CA LEU A 16 -1.55 -6.15 5.03
C LEU A 16 -0.12 -5.60 4.95
N GLU A 17 0.61 -5.90 3.88
CA GLU A 17 1.99 -5.42 3.69
C GLU A 17 2.01 -3.93 3.34
N VAL A 18 1.05 -3.48 2.52
CA VAL A 18 0.84 -2.05 2.28
C VAL A 18 0.47 -1.35 3.58
N PHE A 19 -0.47 -1.90 4.35
CA PHE A 19 -0.92 -1.31 5.62
C PHE A 19 0.24 -1.11 6.61
N LYS A 20 1.16 -2.06 6.73
CA LYS A 20 2.38 -1.93 7.56
C LYS A 20 3.29 -0.79 7.14
N LEU A 21 3.23 -0.37 5.88
CA LEU A 21 4.02 0.74 5.34
C LEU A 21 3.28 2.09 5.43
N LEU A 22 1.97 2.08 5.67
CA LEU A 22 1.19 3.30 5.84
C LEU A 22 1.46 3.97 7.20
N PRO A 23 1.19 5.28 7.35
CA PRO A 23 1.35 6.00 8.62
C PRO A 23 0.48 5.49 9.79
N GLY A 24 -0.54 4.67 9.51
CA GLY A 24 -1.39 4.05 10.54
C GLY A 24 -2.26 5.01 11.36
N LYS A 25 -2.35 6.29 11.00
CA LYS A 25 -3.08 7.32 11.75
C LYS A 25 -4.61 7.22 11.63
N ASN A 26 -5.13 6.51 10.63
CA ASN A 26 -6.56 6.46 10.29
C ASN A 26 -7.17 7.87 10.18
N CYS A 27 -6.46 8.82 9.56
CA CYS A 27 -6.84 10.24 9.54
C CYS A 27 -8.09 10.56 8.70
N LYS A 28 -8.51 9.64 7.82
CA LYS A 28 -9.65 9.79 6.90
C LYS A 28 -9.53 10.91 5.85
N GLU A 29 -8.41 11.62 5.80
CA GLU A 29 -8.14 12.68 4.82
C GLU A 29 -8.09 12.16 3.38
N CYS A 30 -7.78 10.87 3.20
CA CYS A 30 -7.83 10.18 1.91
C CYS A 30 -9.23 9.74 1.48
N GLY A 31 -10.26 9.96 2.31
CA GLY A 31 -11.66 9.54 2.07
C GLY A 31 -12.00 8.13 2.56
N GLU A 32 -11.04 7.38 3.09
CA GLU A 32 -11.25 6.01 3.58
C GLU A 32 -11.42 5.97 5.11
N PRO A 33 -12.30 5.10 5.64
CA PRO A 33 -12.60 5.05 7.07
C PRO A 33 -11.42 4.56 7.92
N THR A 34 -10.53 3.76 7.33
CA THR A 34 -9.31 3.23 7.97
C THR A 34 -8.16 3.12 6.98
N CYS A 35 -6.92 3.10 7.47
CA CYS A 35 -5.74 2.83 6.65
C CYS A 35 -5.76 1.43 6.03
N MET A 36 -6.43 0.45 6.64
CA MET A 36 -6.60 -0.89 6.06
C MET A 36 -7.54 -0.85 4.86
N ALA A 37 -8.64 -0.10 4.92
CA ALA A 37 -9.52 0.12 3.77
C ALA A 37 -8.78 0.80 2.62
N PHE A 38 -7.97 1.82 2.92
CA PHE A 38 -7.08 2.43 1.93
C PHE A 38 -6.11 1.43 1.30
N ALA A 39 -5.46 0.59 2.12
CA ALA A 39 -4.52 -0.41 1.62
C ALA A 39 -5.19 -1.44 0.70
N LEU A 40 -6.41 -1.89 1.02
CA LEU A 40 -7.18 -2.82 0.19
C LEU A 40 -7.54 -2.19 -1.16
N LYS A 41 -8.11 -0.98 -1.15
CA LYS A 41 -8.49 -0.27 -2.37
C LYS A 41 -7.28 0.09 -3.23
N LEU A 42 -6.15 0.43 -2.61
CA LEU A 42 -4.91 0.73 -3.33
C LEU A 42 -4.39 -0.51 -4.09
N VAL A 43 -4.38 -1.70 -3.47
CA VAL A 43 -3.92 -2.91 -4.17
C VAL A 43 -4.91 -3.40 -5.23
N ASN A 44 -6.19 -3.02 -5.10
CA ASN A 44 -7.22 -3.27 -6.11
C ASN A 44 -7.25 -2.20 -7.22
N ASP A 45 -6.36 -1.20 -7.16
CA ASP A 45 -6.31 -0.06 -8.08
C ASP A 45 -7.61 0.79 -8.12
N GLU A 46 -8.39 0.75 -7.03
CA GLU A 46 -9.62 1.55 -6.86
C GLU A 46 -9.32 2.99 -6.41
N LEU A 47 -8.10 3.24 -5.93
CA LEU A 47 -7.63 4.57 -5.55
C LEU A 47 -6.13 4.73 -5.76
N GLU A 48 -5.70 5.99 -5.90
CA GLU A 48 -4.31 6.32 -6.09
C GLU A 48 -3.55 6.55 -4.78
N LEU A 49 -2.27 6.16 -4.74
CA LEU A 49 -1.38 6.36 -3.59
C LEU A 49 -1.33 7.82 -3.13
N LYS A 50 -1.39 8.78 -4.08
CA LYS A 50 -1.35 10.23 -3.85
C LYS A 50 -2.46 10.75 -2.93
N LYS A 51 -3.55 9.99 -2.75
CA LYS A 51 -4.63 10.37 -1.82
C LYS A 51 -4.21 10.32 -0.35
N CYS A 52 -3.15 9.58 0.00
CA CYS A 52 -2.62 9.60 1.37
C CYS A 52 -1.56 10.69 1.54
N LEU A 53 -1.98 11.91 1.87
CA LEU A 53 -1.09 13.08 2.01
C LEU A 53 0.05 12.85 3.02
N LEU A 54 -0.25 12.21 4.15
CA LEU A 54 0.75 11.88 5.18
C LEU A 54 1.87 10.98 4.65
N LEU A 55 1.59 10.11 3.68
CA LEU A 55 2.60 9.24 3.07
C LEU A 55 3.57 10.00 2.14
N PHE A 56 3.21 11.22 1.72
CA PHE A 56 4.04 12.08 0.88
C PHE A 56 4.96 13.02 1.68
N THR A 57 4.89 12.99 3.01
CA THR A 57 5.85 13.71 3.84
C THR A 57 7.24 13.05 3.76
N LYS A 58 8.27 13.79 4.20
CA LYS A 58 9.65 13.29 4.23
C LYS A 58 9.81 12.08 5.18
N GLU A 59 9.00 12.01 6.23
CA GLU A 59 9.05 10.93 7.22
C GLU A 59 8.77 9.56 6.60
N PHE A 60 7.85 9.48 5.63
CA PHE A 60 7.41 8.22 5.03
C PHE A 60 7.95 7.97 3.62
N GLU A 61 8.98 8.71 3.19
CA GLU A 61 9.56 8.58 1.84
C GLU A 61 10.01 7.14 1.52
N THR A 62 10.75 6.51 2.44
CA THR A 62 11.19 5.12 2.28
C THR A 62 10.02 4.14 2.16
N ASN A 63 8.95 4.36 2.93
CA ASN A 63 7.76 3.50 2.90
C ASN A 63 7.00 3.67 1.58
N ARG A 64 6.84 4.92 1.13
CA ARG A 64 6.22 5.25 -0.16
C ARG A 64 6.95 4.55 -1.31
N LEU A 65 8.29 4.62 -1.34
CA LEU A 65 9.09 3.95 -2.37
C LEU A 65 8.92 2.43 -2.35
N LYS A 66 8.81 1.80 -1.17
CA LYS A 66 8.54 0.36 -1.06
C LYS A 66 7.16 0.00 -1.60
N ILE A 67 6.15 0.79 -1.29
CA ILE A 67 4.80 0.61 -1.84
C ILE A 67 4.82 0.74 -3.36
N MET A 68 5.45 1.76 -3.91
CA MET A 68 5.54 1.95 -5.37
C MET A 68 6.25 0.80 -6.09
N LYS A 69 7.30 0.23 -5.49
CA LYS A 69 8.04 -0.91 -6.08
C LYS A 69 7.28 -2.23 -6.00
N GLY A 70 6.42 -2.40 -4.99
CA GLY A 70 5.79 -3.68 -4.69
C GLY A 70 4.28 -3.75 -4.98
N ALA A 71 3.54 -2.66 -4.96
CA ALA A 71 2.09 -2.70 -5.19
C ALA A 71 1.72 -2.96 -6.66
N GLY A 72 2.69 -3.05 -7.57
CA GLY A 72 2.41 -3.34 -8.98
C GLY A 72 1.49 -2.31 -9.63
N LEU A 73 1.45 -1.08 -9.09
CA LEU A 73 0.73 0.06 -9.64
C LEU A 73 1.34 0.37 -11.01
N ASN A 74 0.77 -0.19 -12.06
CA ASN A 74 1.06 0.20 -13.43
C ASN A 74 0.13 1.39 -13.69
N GLY A 75 0.68 2.59 -13.66
CA GLY A 75 0.02 3.75 -14.26
C GLY A 75 -0.05 3.60 -15.77
#